data_AF-A0A970L4Z1-F1
#
_entry.id   AF-A0A970L4Z1-F1
#
_cell.length_a   1.000
_cell.length_b   1.000
_cell.length_c   1.000
_cell.angle_alpha   90.00
_cell.angle_beta   90.00
_cell.angle_gamma   90.00
#
_symmetry.space_group_name_H-M   'P 1'
#
loop_
_entity.id
_entity.type
_entity.pdbx_description
1 polymer ?
#
loop_
_entity_poly.entity_id
_entity_poly.type
_entity_poly.pdbx_seq_one_letter_code
_entity_poly.pdbx_strand_id
1 'polypeptide(L)'
;MLFMTPTRESALELLKKYNRTDSLIKHALAVEAVMRYMAGKWNEDQEKWGIVGLIHDLDYEMYPEQHCIMTKKILEENDWPEEYIRAVLSHGWGLVTDTEPVTLMEKTLYAMDELTGLVATTALVRPSKSVLDMKA
;
A
#
# COMPACT_ATOMS: atom_id res chain seq x y z
N MET A 1 21.14 -16.23 -1.16
CA MET A 1 20.34 -15.75 -2.32
C MET A 1 20.47 -14.24 -2.36
N LEU A 2 20.65 -13.67 -3.56
CA LEU A 2 20.58 -12.22 -3.76
C LEU A 2 19.11 -11.85 -3.90
N PHE A 3 18.56 -11.10 -2.94
CA PHE A 3 17.21 -10.56 -3.05
C PHE A 3 17.13 -9.54 -4.19
N MET A 4 16.03 -9.54 -4.93
CA MET A 4 15.77 -8.51 -5.93
C MET A 4 15.50 -7.19 -5.22
N THR A 5 16.12 -6.09 -5.67
CA THR A 5 15.66 -4.75 -5.28
C THR A 5 14.56 -4.35 -6.26
N PRO A 6 13.27 -4.32 -5.84
CA PRO A 6 12.18 -3.97 -6.74
C PRO A 6 12.32 -2.51 -7.19
N THR A 7 11.97 -2.23 -8.44
CA THR A 7 11.75 -0.85 -8.90
C THR A 7 10.27 -0.52 -8.81
N ARG A 8 9.92 0.78 -8.71
CA ARG A 8 8.52 1.23 -8.80
C ARG A 8 7.80 0.68 -10.03
N GLU A 9 8.48 0.61 -11.18
CA GLU A 9 7.89 0.08 -12.41
C GLU A 9 7.55 -1.41 -12.29
N SER A 10 8.48 -2.23 -11.80
CA SER A 10 8.22 -3.65 -11.55
C SER A 10 7.11 -3.88 -10.50
N ALA A 11 7.04 -3.02 -9.48
CA ALA A 11 6.02 -3.07 -8.44
C ALA A 11 4.63 -2.72 -9.02
N LEU A 12 4.55 -1.70 -9.88
CA LEU A 12 3.31 -1.32 -10.56
C LEU A 12 2.84 -2.40 -11.54
N GLU A 13 3.75 -2.99 -12.30
CA GLU A 13 3.43 -4.12 -13.17
C GLU A 13 2.90 -5.31 -12.38
N LEU A 14 3.53 -5.63 -11.24
CA LEU A 14 3.08 -6.71 -10.36
C LEU A 14 1.69 -6.40 -9.79
N LEU A 15 1.47 -5.19 -9.26
CA LEU A 15 0.16 -4.76 -8.77
C LEU A 15 -0.94 -4.95 -9.83
N LYS A 16 -0.67 -4.54 -11.08
CA LYS A 16 -1.63 -4.64 -12.19
C LYS A 16 -1.92 -6.08 -12.64
N LYS A 17 -1.11 -7.07 -12.26
CA LYS A 17 -1.41 -8.49 -12.51
C LYS A 17 -2.56 -8.97 -11.64
N TYR A 18 -2.65 -8.47 -10.40
CA TYR A 18 -3.59 -8.92 -9.39
C TYR A 18 -4.75 -7.94 -9.13
N ASN A 19 -4.57 -6.66 -9.47
CA ASN A 19 -5.61 -5.63 -9.41
C ASN A 19 -5.83 -5.05 -10.82
N ARG A 20 -7.08 -5.04 -11.28
CA ARG A 20 -7.50 -4.54 -12.60
C ARG A 20 -8.54 -3.43 -12.51
N THR A 21 -9.19 -3.29 -11.35
CA THR A 21 -10.20 -2.27 -11.12
C THR A 21 -9.55 -0.91 -10.89
N ASP A 22 -10.00 0.09 -11.66
CA ASP A 22 -9.46 1.47 -11.61
C ASP A 22 -9.44 2.06 -10.19
N SER A 23 -10.46 1.79 -9.37
CA SER A 23 -10.52 2.30 -8.00
C SER A 23 -9.43 1.73 -7.10
N LEU A 24 -9.12 0.43 -7.23
CA LEU A 24 -8.07 -0.23 -6.45
C LEU A 24 -6.68 0.22 -6.88
N ILE A 25 -6.46 0.37 -8.19
CA ILE A 25 -5.22 0.96 -8.70
C ILE A 25 -5.04 2.41 -8.22
N LYS A 26 -6.12 3.21 -8.22
CA LYS A 26 -6.08 4.59 -7.70
C LYS A 26 -5.83 4.63 -6.20
N HIS A 27 -6.38 3.70 -5.42
CA HIS A 27 -6.12 3.56 -3.99
C HIS A 27 -4.62 3.32 -3.74
N ALA A 28 -4.06 2.29 -4.37
CA ALA A 28 -2.64 1.97 -4.28
C ALA A 28 -1.72 3.15 -4.67
N LEU A 29 -2.06 3.88 -5.75
CA LEU A 29 -1.32 5.08 -6.17
C LEU A 29 -1.44 6.24 -5.17
N ALA A 30 -2.59 6.38 -4.50
CA ALA A 30 -2.78 7.38 -3.45
C ALA A 30 -1.93 7.06 -2.21
N VAL A 31 -1.96 5.80 -1.76
CA VAL A 31 -1.13 5.32 -0.64
C VAL A 31 0.36 5.47 -0.97
N GLU A 32 0.80 5.09 -2.18
CA GLU A 32 2.16 5.37 -2.66
C GLU A 32 2.53 6.85 -2.51
N ALA A 33 1.69 7.76 -3.03
CA ALA A 33 1.98 9.19 -3.01
C ALA A 33 2.13 9.73 -1.58
N VAL A 34 1.25 9.30 -0.66
CA VAL A 34 1.33 9.67 0.76
C VAL A 34 2.59 9.11 1.39
N MET A 35 2.93 7.85 1.16
CA MET A 35 4.13 7.22 1.71
C MET A 35 5.40 7.94 1.24
N ARG A 36 5.51 8.28 -0.05
CA ARG A 36 6.64 9.07 -0.58
C ARG A 36 6.74 10.45 0.08
N TYR A 37 5.61 11.13 0.26
CA TYR A 37 5.56 12.44 0.91
C TYR A 37 6.05 12.37 2.36
N MET A 38 5.55 11.39 3.13
CA MET A 38 5.92 11.20 4.53
C MET A 38 7.39 10.80 4.67
N ALA A 39 7.91 9.95 3.80
CA ALA A 39 9.33 9.63 3.75
C ALA A 39 10.19 10.89 3.56
N GLY A 40 9.80 11.77 2.62
CA GLY A 40 10.49 13.04 2.40
C GLY A 40 10.46 13.97 3.61
N LYS A 41 9.37 13.98 4.39
CA LYS A 41 9.27 14.76 5.64
C LYS A 41 10.21 14.27 6.73
N TRP A 42 10.50 12.98 6.77
CA TRP A 42 11.37 12.37 7.76
C TRP A 42 12.79 12.08 7.25
N ASN A 43 13.11 12.55 6.04
CA ASN A 43 14.41 12.33 5.41
C ASN A 43 14.77 10.83 5.27
N GLU A 44 13.75 10.03 4.96
CA GLU A 44 13.79 8.58 4.74
C GLU A 44 13.83 8.25 3.23
N ASP A 45 14.01 6.98 2.90
CA ASP A 45 14.02 6.49 1.51
C ASP A 45 12.62 6.55 0.87
N GLN A 46 12.40 7.58 0.06
CA GLN A 46 11.13 7.79 -0.64
C GLN A 46 10.79 6.67 -1.63
N GLU A 47 11.78 6.01 -2.23
CA GLU A 47 11.53 4.97 -3.23
C GLU A 47 11.04 3.69 -2.55
N LYS A 48 11.73 3.26 -1.49
CA LYS A 48 11.31 2.12 -0.66
C LYS A 48 9.91 2.31 -0.10
N TRP A 49 9.63 3.48 0.50
CA TRP A 49 8.32 3.78 1.08
C TRP A 49 7.21 3.82 0.02
N GLY A 50 7.50 4.42 -1.13
CA GLY A 50 6.58 4.43 -2.26
C GLY A 50 6.23 3.03 -2.75
N ILE A 51 7.23 2.16 -2.92
CA ILE A 51 7.03 0.78 -3.35
C ILE A 51 6.20 -0.01 -2.33
N VAL A 52 6.52 0.10 -1.04
CA VAL A 52 5.75 -0.55 0.03
C VAL A 52 4.29 -0.09 0.02
N GLY A 53 4.06 1.23 -0.10
CA GLY A 53 2.71 1.79 -0.21
C GLY A 53 1.98 1.35 -1.48
N LEU A 54 2.68 1.22 -2.61
CA LEU A 54 2.10 0.85 -3.89
C LEU A 54 1.56 -0.59 -3.89
N ILE A 55 2.21 -1.51 -3.17
CA ILE A 55 1.86 -2.93 -3.23
C ILE A 55 1.12 -3.44 -2.00
N HIS A 56 0.81 -2.59 -1.00
CA HIS A 56 0.22 -3.06 0.27
C HIS A 56 -0.99 -4.00 0.07
N ASP A 57 -1.88 -3.64 -0.85
CA ASP A 57 -3.07 -4.39 -1.28
C ASP A 57 -2.85 -5.32 -2.49
N LEU A 58 -1.66 -5.88 -2.65
CA LEU A 58 -1.28 -6.62 -3.86
C LEU A 58 -2.27 -7.72 -4.24
N ASP A 59 -2.83 -8.43 -3.27
CA ASP A 59 -3.73 -9.56 -3.49
C ASP A 59 -5.23 -9.22 -3.46
N TYR A 60 -5.59 -7.98 -3.15
CA TYR A 60 -6.94 -7.62 -2.69
C TYR A 60 -8.06 -7.98 -3.68
N GLU A 61 -7.94 -7.63 -4.97
CA GLU A 61 -9.01 -7.91 -5.95
C GLU A 61 -9.18 -9.40 -6.28
N MET A 62 -8.07 -10.13 -6.45
CA MET A 62 -8.11 -11.54 -6.86
C MET A 62 -8.31 -12.50 -5.68
N TYR A 63 -7.87 -12.13 -4.48
CA TYR A 63 -7.86 -12.99 -3.29
C TYR A 63 -8.34 -12.27 -2.02
N PRO A 64 -9.53 -11.65 -2.01
CA PRO A 64 -10.00 -10.85 -0.87
C PRO A 64 -10.07 -11.65 0.44
N GLU A 65 -10.52 -12.90 0.39
CA GLU A 65 -10.63 -13.78 1.58
C GLU A 65 -9.27 -14.28 2.10
N GLN A 66 -8.19 -14.07 1.34
CA GLN A 66 -6.83 -14.47 1.70
C GLN A 66 -5.90 -13.26 1.70
N HIS A 67 -6.46 -12.07 1.90
CA HIS A 67 -5.72 -10.83 1.92
C HIS A 67 -4.55 -10.89 2.92
N CYS A 68 -3.42 -10.29 2.55
CA CYS A 68 -2.10 -10.44 3.17
C CYS A 68 -1.45 -11.83 3.06
N ILE A 69 -2.20 -12.93 3.12
CA ILE A 69 -1.64 -14.29 2.97
C ILE A 69 -1.09 -14.48 1.55
N MET A 70 -1.89 -14.10 0.55
CA MET A 70 -1.49 -14.21 -0.85
C MET A 70 -0.42 -13.17 -1.21
N THR A 71 -0.51 -11.96 -0.66
CA THR A 71 0.53 -10.93 -0.80
C THR A 71 1.88 -11.45 -0.33
N LYS A 72 1.96 -12.06 0.87
CA LYS A 72 3.20 -12.67 1.36
C LYS A 72 3.75 -13.68 0.37
N LYS A 73 2.93 -14.65 -0.03
CA LYS A 73 3.32 -15.73 -0.95
C LYS A 73 3.83 -15.18 -2.28
N ILE A 74 3.11 -14.23 -2.89
CA ILE A 74 3.47 -13.66 -4.18
C ILE A 74 4.82 -12.95 -4.08
N LEU A 75 5.05 -12.16 -3.04
CA LEU A 75 6.30 -11.42 -2.87
C LEU A 75 7.49 -12.35 -2.60
N GLU A 76 7.30 -13.39 -1.77
CA GLU A 76 8.31 -14.44 -1.53
C GLU A 76 8.67 -15.16 -2.83
N GLU A 77 7.68 -15.54 -3.65
CA GLU A 77 7.89 -16.18 -4.96
C GLU A 77 8.57 -15.28 -6.00
N ASN A 78 8.56 -13.95 -5.79
CA ASN A 78 9.25 -12.97 -6.63
C ASN A 78 10.58 -12.48 -6.02
N ASP A 79 11.11 -13.18 -5.01
CA ASP A 79 12.39 -12.88 -4.34
C ASP A 79 12.47 -11.45 -3.77
N TRP A 80 11.35 -10.90 -3.30
CA TRP A 80 11.32 -9.58 -2.65
C TRP A 80 12.05 -9.59 -1.30
N PRO A 81 12.65 -8.46 -0.88
CA PRO A 81 13.35 -8.42 0.40
C PRO A 81 12.37 -8.58 1.57
N GLU A 82 12.76 -9.37 2.57
CA GLU A 82 11.93 -9.67 3.75
C GLU A 82 11.41 -8.41 4.46
N GLU A 83 12.21 -7.34 4.49
CA GLU A 83 11.80 -6.07 5.09
C GLU A 83 10.62 -5.41 4.35
N TYR A 84 10.48 -5.58 3.03
CA TYR A 84 9.36 -5.05 2.25
C TYR A 84 8.11 -5.88 2.52
N ILE A 85 8.26 -7.21 2.52
CA ILE A 85 7.19 -8.15 2.79
C ILE A 85 6.62 -7.89 4.18
N ARG A 86 7.49 -7.83 5.19
CA ARG A 86 7.07 -7.51 6.56
C ARG A 86 6.35 -6.16 6.62
N ALA A 87 6.92 -5.13 6.00
CA ALA A 87 6.35 -3.79 6.05
C ALA A 87 4.94 -3.75 5.46
N VAL A 88 4.77 -4.40 4.31
CA VAL A 88 3.46 -4.59 3.69
C VAL A 88 2.52 -5.31 4.64
N LEU A 89 2.87 -6.48 5.16
CA LEU A 89 1.97 -7.26 6.03
C LEU A 89 1.53 -6.52 7.30
N SER A 90 2.28 -5.50 7.72
CA SER A 90 1.92 -4.70 8.90
C SER A 90 0.67 -3.84 8.74
N HIS A 91 0.22 -3.54 7.51
CA HIS A 91 -1.02 -2.76 7.31
C HIS A 91 -2.27 -3.55 7.78
N GLY A 92 -2.25 -4.88 7.63
CA GLY A 92 -3.33 -5.76 8.08
C GLY A 92 -3.31 -6.12 9.57
N TRP A 93 -2.48 -5.47 10.38
CA TRP A 93 -2.28 -5.84 11.79
C TRP A 93 -3.57 -5.79 12.61
N GLY A 94 -3.84 -6.88 13.33
CA GLY A 94 -5.01 -7.02 14.20
C GLY A 94 -6.31 -7.32 13.46
N LEU A 95 -6.28 -7.39 12.13
CA LEU A 95 -7.42 -7.73 11.27
C LEU A 95 -7.17 -9.05 10.53
N VAL A 96 -6.11 -9.09 9.72
CA VAL A 96 -5.76 -10.24 8.87
C VAL A 96 -4.31 -10.70 9.05
N THR A 97 -3.48 -9.95 9.80
CA THR A 97 -2.12 -10.35 10.16
C THR A 97 -1.83 -10.10 11.65
N ASP A 98 -0.85 -10.85 12.18
CA ASP A 98 -0.26 -10.61 13.51
C ASP A 98 1.00 -9.74 13.45
N THR A 99 1.30 -9.14 12.28
CA THR A 99 2.53 -8.36 12.07
C THR A 99 2.36 -6.95 12.62
N GLU A 100 2.74 -6.72 13.87
CA GLU A 100 2.65 -5.38 14.47
C GLU A 100 3.49 -4.33 13.70
N PRO A 101 2.95 -3.12 13.45
CA PRO A 101 3.71 -2.03 12.86
C PRO A 101 4.67 -1.41 13.88
N VAL A 102 5.97 -1.64 13.71
CA VAL A 102 7.02 -1.26 14.67
C VAL A 102 7.82 -0.06 14.18
N THR A 103 8.27 -0.11 12.92
CA THR A 103 9.07 0.94 12.29
C THR A 103 8.23 2.17 11.94
N LEU A 104 8.89 3.29 11.68
CA LEU A 104 8.22 4.52 11.26
C LEU A 104 7.45 4.32 9.93
N MET A 105 8.04 3.59 8.98
CA MET A 105 7.40 3.26 7.70
C MET A 105 6.14 2.41 7.91
N GLU A 106 6.23 1.33 8.69
CA GLU A 106 5.10 0.44 9.00
C GLU A 106 3.96 1.18 9.68
N LYS A 107 4.26 1.98 10.71
CA LYS A 107 3.26 2.81 11.41
C LYS A 107 2.60 3.81 10.49
N THR A 108 3.35 4.36 9.54
CA THR A 108 2.82 5.30 8.55
C THR A 108 1.91 4.59 7.57
N LEU A 109 2.30 3.43 7.04
CA LEU A 109 1.46 2.64 6.14
C LEU A 109 0.15 2.28 6.83
N TYR A 110 0.23 1.70 8.03
CA TYR A 110 -0.94 1.31 8.82
C TYR A 110 -1.91 2.47 9.06
N ALA A 111 -1.39 3.67 9.36
CA ALA A 111 -2.23 4.84 9.62
C ALA A 111 -2.81 5.48 8.34
N MET A 112 -2.05 5.46 7.24
CA MET A 112 -2.39 6.22 6.03
C MET A 112 -3.25 5.43 5.05
N ASP A 113 -3.19 4.10 5.05
CA ASP A 113 -4.01 3.25 4.19
C ASP A 113 -5.50 3.60 4.29
N GLU A 114 -6.10 3.36 5.45
CA GLU A 114 -7.52 3.68 5.71
C GLU A 114 -7.83 5.19 5.57
N LEU A 115 -6.89 6.06 5.94
CA LEU A 115 -7.10 7.51 5.83
C LEU A 115 -7.25 7.96 4.38
N THR A 116 -6.47 7.37 3.46
CA THR A 116 -6.60 7.68 2.02
C THR A 116 -7.94 7.21 1.47
N GLY A 117 -8.39 6.01 1.86
CA GLY A 117 -9.71 5.48 1.51
C GLY A 117 -10.85 6.36 2.03
N LEU A 118 -10.76 6.81 3.28
CA LEU A 118 -11.75 7.70 3.91
C LEU A 118 -11.86 9.04 3.17
N VAL A 119 -10.73 9.68 2.84
CA VAL A 119 -10.71 10.96 2.10
C VAL A 119 -11.32 10.78 0.71
N ALA A 120 -10.93 9.74 -0.01
CA ALA A 120 -11.46 9.45 -1.35
C ALA A 120 -12.97 9.19 -1.29
N THR A 121 -13.43 8.37 -0.34
CA THR A 121 -14.85 8.06 -0.16
C THR A 121 -15.66 9.32 0.18
N THR A 122 -15.16 10.15 1.08
CA THR A 122 -15.82 11.41 1.48
C THR A 122 -16.01 12.36 0.31
N ALA A 123 -15.06 12.41 -0.62
CA ALA A 123 -15.21 13.16 -1.86
C ALA A 123 -16.25 12.50 -2.79
N LEU A 124 -16.16 11.19 -3.02
CA LEU A 124 -16.97 10.47 -4.00
C LEU A 124 -18.47 10.42 -3.68
N VAL A 125 -18.85 10.45 -2.39
CA VAL A 125 -20.27 10.47 -1.97
C VAL A 125 -20.94 11.84 -2.18
N ARG A 126 -20.16 12.89 -2.48
CA ARG A 126 -20.69 14.24 -2.73
C ARG A 126 -21.12 14.40 -4.19
N PRO A 127 -22.14 15.24 -4.48
CA PRO A 127 -22.53 15.53 -5.87
C PRO A 127 -21.38 16.07 -6.74
N SER A 128 -20.48 16.85 -6.14
CA SER A 128 -19.31 17.44 -6.78
C SER A 128 -18.20 16.44 -7.08
N LYS A 129 -18.15 15.31 -6.36
CA LYS A 129 -17.04 14.35 -6.35
C LYS A 129 -15.67 14.99 -6.04
N SER A 130 -15.66 16.07 -5.27
CA SER A 130 -14.48 16.91 -5.04
C SER A 130 -14.06 16.90 -3.57
N VAL A 131 -12.76 17.13 -3.35
CA VAL A 131 -12.21 17.41 -2.02
C VAL A 131 -12.33 18.90 -1.65
N LEU A 132 -12.53 19.78 -2.63
CA LEU A 132 -12.47 21.23 -2.46
C LEU A 132 -13.71 21.84 -1.79
N ASP A 133 -14.83 21.12 -1.78
CA ASP A 133 -16.08 21.51 -1.14
C ASP A 133 -16.30 20.81 0.21
N MET A 134 -15.27 20.15 0.74
CA MET A 134 -15.25 19.63 2.09
C MET A 134 -15.15 20.78 3.11
N LYS A 135 -15.87 20.63 4.22
CA LYS A 135 -15.86 21.55 5.37
C LYS A 135 -15.46 20.76 6.61
N ALA A 136 -14.67 21.40 7.48
CA ALA A 136 -14.28 20.88 8.80
C ALA A 136 -15.40 21.06 9.82
#